data_AF-A0A8T1X661-F1
#
_entry.id   AF-A0A8T1X661-F1
#
_cell.length_a   1.000
_cell.length_b   1.000
_cell.length_c   1.000
_cell.angle_alpha   90.00
_cell.angle_beta   90.00
_cell.angle_gamma   90.00
#
_symmetry.space_group_name_H-M   'P 1'
#
loop_
_entity.id
_entity.type
_entity.pdbx_description
1 polymer ?
#
loop_
_entity_poly.entity_id
_entity_poly.type
_entity_poly.pdbx_seq_one_letter_code
_entity_poly.pdbx_strand_id
1 'polypeptide(L)'
;MARRPLPLLSLPRPTASTPLPFSHREICSPRVRTQLPHFSSSNAISASNAPSRHSQAQDVTKTPLEKAITNLQSAKERIRHSFDRMSQTDDLFEFELAETSRIVSNLEAEQQYLAHLYANLLDFSARQIQRFFRGHVGRRLFRQALVIRAVLRVQRKFREFHRRREETRTKSRVMYRKVLRGLRGVHGKNDLSHSELLTRVGHNLQVESQWRKAMGVGDTESDFITALYRKKSLLPQPKPASPIETTEDEKELVETVTADDDALGFEDNEGDVDTGDRNSSQRKIVIVAPRPRKQPAAVKKAATRFSREQLRHRQRMYTQRVHAENTKRVAAHAVVLDRQREADRQAEAQRKRLEEELRLQRVQNAQSLREDLERRGLQAIRDLHQKKDDEVRKEEQVTNRIAQAKKKIAVEVLSGQTQRILARNGGS
;
A
#
# COMPACT_ATOMS: atom_id res chain seq x y z
N MET A 1 -11.65 25.87 -46.45
CA MET A 1 -12.40 26.00 -45.19
C MET A 1 -11.55 25.44 -44.05
N ALA A 2 -10.66 26.27 -43.49
CA ALA A 2 -9.68 25.88 -42.48
C ALA A 2 -10.34 25.70 -41.11
N ARG A 3 -10.11 24.55 -40.46
CA ARG A 3 -10.61 24.27 -39.10
C ARG A 3 -9.75 25.00 -38.07
N ARG A 4 -10.38 25.81 -37.22
CA ARG A 4 -9.76 26.40 -36.03
C ARG A 4 -9.35 25.30 -35.03
N PRO A 5 -8.15 25.38 -34.41
CA PRO A 5 -7.78 24.50 -33.32
C PRO A 5 -8.56 24.87 -32.04
N LEU A 6 -8.95 23.85 -31.28
CA LEU A 6 -9.62 23.99 -29.99
C LEU A 6 -8.65 24.47 -28.90
N PRO A 7 -9.11 25.24 -27.90
CA PRO A 7 -8.25 25.75 -26.84
C PRO A 7 -7.84 24.60 -25.91
N LEU A 8 -6.53 24.50 -25.66
CA LEU A 8 -5.95 23.64 -24.64
C LEU A 8 -6.38 24.16 -23.27
N LEU A 9 -7.06 23.31 -22.50
CA LEU A 9 -7.32 23.52 -21.09
C LEU A 9 -5.98 23.54 -20.35
N SER A 10 -5.55 24.73 -19.94
CA SER A 10 -4.42 24.96 -19.05
C SER A 10 -4.72 24.35 -17.68
N LEU A 11 -4.08 23.23 -17.35
CA LEU A 11 -3.98 22.77 -15.97
C LEU A 11 -3.17 23.79 -15.16
N PRO A 12 -3.60 24.16 -13.94
CA PRO A 12 -2.78 24.99 -13.07
C PRO A 12 -1.52 24.22 -12.66
N ARG A 13 -0.38 24.84 -12.91
CA ARG A 13 0.94 24.47 -12.39
C ARG A 13 0.90 24.59 -10.86
N PRO A 14 1.19 23.53 -10.07
CA PRO A 14 1.36 23.70 -8.64
C PRO A 14 2.65 24.49 -8.41
N THR A 15 2.49 25.67 -7.81
CA THR A 15 3.57 26.51 -7.32
C THR A 15 4.34 25.79 -6.22
N ALA A 16 5.65 25.94 -6.29
CA ALA A 16 6.58 25.52 -5.26
C ALA A 16 6.38 26.31 -3.95
N SER A 17 6.96 25.73 -2.89
CA SER A 17 7.37 26.33 -1.61
C SER A 17 6.28 26.79 -0.63
N THR A 18 5.91 25.88 0.26
CA THR A 18 5.63 26.22 1.67
C THR A 18 6.52 25.34 2.54
N PRO A 19 7.45 25.88 3.34
CA PRO A 19 8.21 25.09 4.28
C PRO A 19 7.29 24.71 5.44
N LEU A 20 6.98 23.42 5.57
CA LEU A 20 6.31 22.89 6.75
C LEU A 20 7.27 22.94 7.95
N PRO A 21 6.77 23.25 9.15
CA PRO A 21 7.59 23.25 10.35
C PRO A 21 8.02 21.81 10.66
N PHE A 22 9.33 21.64 10.86
CA PHE A 22 9.93 20.41 11.37
C PHE A 22 9.26 20.02 12.70
N SER A 23 8.33 19.07 12.66
CA SER A 23 7.93 18.34 13.87
C SER A 23 9.04 17.34 14.17
N HIS A 24 9.84 17.64 15.19
CA HIS A 24 10.80 16.71 15.78
C HIS A 24 10.07 15.42 16.16
N ARG A 25 10.22 14.39 15.34
CA ARG A 25 9.78 13.03 15.66
C ARG A 25 10.96 12.38 16.37
N GLU A 26 10.93 12.41 17.69
CA GLU A 26 11.86 11.64 18.52
C GLU A 26 11.65 10.15 18.21
N ILE A 27 12.52 9.61 17.36
CA ILE A 27 12.67 8.17 17.19
C ILE A 27 13.53 7.72 18.36
N CYS A 28 12.92 6.99 19.29
CA CYS A 28 13.58 6.29 20.37
C CYS A 28 14.66 5.36 19.79
N SER A 29 15.90 5.85 19.75
CA SER A 29 17.09 5.02 19.57
C SER A 29 17.35 4.24 20.86
N PRO A 30 17.73 2.94 20.79
CA PRO A 30 18.13 2.19 21.97
C PRO A 30 19.44 2.79 22.48
N ARG A 31 19.32 3.64 23.50
CA ARG A 31 20.43 4.28 24.19
C ARG A 31 21.31 3.16 24.77
N VAL A 32 22.40 2.84 24.07
CA VAL A 32 23.56 2.20 24.69
C VAL A 32 23.95 3.11 25.83
N ARG A 33 23.81 2.63 27.07
CA ARG A 33 24.30 3.30 28.27
C ARG A 33 25.81 3.48 28.08
N THR A 34 26.22 4.60 27.50
CA THR A 34 27.53 5.17 27.79
C THR A 34 27.47 5.49 29.28
N GLN A 35 28.05 4.61 30.08
CA GLN A 35 28.44 4.95 31.43
C GLN A 35 29.34 6.18 31.25
N LEU A 36 28.80 7.35 31.58
CA LEU A 36 29.62 8.52 31.84
C LEU A 36 30.70 8.05 32.80
N PRO A 37 31.99 8.29 32.54
CA PRO A 37 32.98 8.09 33.57
C PRO A 37 32.48 8.90 34.75
N HIS A 38 32.17 8.20 35.85
CA HIS A 38 31.93 8.85 37.12
C HIS A 38 33.13 9.79 37.27
N PHE A 39 32.88 11.10 37.23
CA PHE A 39 33.82 12.08 37.75
C PHE A 39 33.96 11.70 39.22
N SER A 40 34.85 10.75 39.47
CA SER A 40 35.24 10.32 40.78
C SER A 40 35.85 11.56 41.39
N SER A 41 35.10 12.19 42.29
CA SER A 41 35.50 13.32 43.12
C SER A 41 36.60 12.90 44.10
N SER A 42 37.61 12.17 43.61
CA SER A 42 38.69 11.55 44.38
C SER A 42 39.97 12.37 44.36
N ASN A 43 40.01 13.51 43.65
CA ASN A 43 41.17 14.42 43.70
C ASN A 43 41.06 15.53 44.76
N ALA A 44 40.06 15.47 45.65
CA ALA A 44 39.96 16.40 46.79
C ALA A 44 40.72 15.93 48.05
N ILE A 45 41.42 14.79 48.03
CA ILE A 45 42.17 14.31 49.21
C ILE A 45 43.54 13.76 48.79
N SER A 46 44.51 14.65 48.68
CA SER A 46 45.91 14.42 49.08
C SER A 46 46.68 15.75 49.14
N ALA A 47 46.11 16.74 49.82
CA ALA A 47 46.87 17.82 50.44
C ALA A 47 46.63 17.79 51.97
N SER A 48 46.56 16.59 52.54
CA SER A 48 46.70 16.35 53.97
C SER A 48 47.88 15.43 54.23
N ASN A 49 48.99 15.63 53.52
CA ASN A 49 50.27 15.52 54.20
C ASN A 49 50.36 16.77 55.07
N ALA A 50 49.73 16.69 56.25
CA ALA A 50 50.31 17.33 57.40
C ALA A 50 51.79 16.94 57.36
N PRO A 51 52.75 17.89 57.40
CA PRO A 51 54.08 17.49 57.77
C PRO A 51 53.88 16.83 59.13
N SER A 52 54.14 15.52 59.18
CA SER A 52 54.58 14.91 60.42
C SER A 52 55.52 15.93 61.05
N ARG A 53 55.25 16.26 62.30
CA ARG A 53 56.20 16.98 63.15
C ARG A 53 57.47 16.13 63.25
N HIS A 54 58.24 16.03 62.17
CA HIS A 54 59.67 16.10 62.26
C HIS A 54 59.91 17.56 62.57
N SER A 55 60.08 17.82 63.86
CA SER A 55 60.88 18.90 64.37
C SER A 55 62.12 19.03 63.47
N GLN A 56 62.00 19.86 62.43
CA GLN A 56 63.14 20.43 61.74
C GLN A 56 63.87 21.15 62.85
N ALA A 57 64.97 20.55 63.31
CA ALA A 57 65.95 21.24 64.11
C ALA A 57 66.19 22.55 63.38
N GLN A 58 65.76 23.66 63.98
CA GLN A 58 66.10 24.95 63.43
C GLN A 58 67.62 24.99 63.46
N ASP A 59 68.26 24.91 62.30
CA ASP A 59 69.67 25.27 62.15
C ASP A 59 69.75 26.75 62.56
N VAL A 60 70.01 26.99 63.86
CA VAL A 60 70.23 28.32 64.44
C VAL A 60 71.52 28.95 63.88
N THR A 61 72.31 28.18 63.13
CA THR A 61 73.57 28.56 62.51
C THR A 61 73.43 29.34 61.19
N LYS A 62 72.25 29.35 60.56
CA LYS A 62 72.06 30.03 59.26
C LYS A 62 71.69 31.49 59.42
N THR A 63 72.41 32.36 58.73
CA THR A 63 72.16 33.81 58.76
C THR A 63 70.77 34.14 58.18
N PRO A 64 70.16 35.28 58.56
CA PRO A 64 68.86 35.70 58.00
C PRO A 64 68.86 35.76 56.47
N LEU A 65 70.01 36.11 55.88
CA LEU A 65 70.23 36.16 54.45
C LEU A 65 70.16 34.77 53.81
N GLU A 66 70.80 33.76 54.40
CA GLU A 66 70.75 32.37 53.92
C GLU A 66 69.32 31.80 53.98
N LYS A 67 68.57 32.09 55.04
CA LYS A 67 67.15 31.71 55.15
C LYS A 67 66.30 32.37 54.07
N ALA A 68 66.57 33.65 53.76
CA ALA A 68 65.90 34.35 52.68
C ALA A 68 66.21 33.73 51.31
N ILE A 69 67.49 33.37 51.05
CA ILE A 69 67.92 32.72 49.80
C ILE A 69 67.25 31.35 49.64
N THR A 70 67.22 30.50 50.68
CA THR A 70 66.55 29.19 50.61
C THR A 70 65.05 29.32 50.40
N ASN A 71 64.42 30.33 51.01
CA ASN A 71 62.99 30.60 50.81
C ASN A 71 62.69 31.05 49.38
N LEU A 72 63.56 31.88 48.79
CA LEU A 72 63.47 32.32 47.40
C LEU A 72 63.66 31.16 46.42
N GLN A 73 64.62 30.27 46.69
CA GLN A 73 64.83 29.05 45.89
C GLN A 73 63.62 28.11 45.96
N SER A 74 63.09 27.87 47.16
CA SER A 74 61.87 27.07 47.36
C SER A 74 60.64 27.73 46.70
N ALA A 75 60.52 29.06 46.73
CA ALA A 75 59.46 29.77 46.01
C ALA A 75 59.62 29.62 44.49
N LYS A 76 60.84 29.75 43.96
CA LYS A 76 61.16 29.55 42.55
C LYS A 76 60.83 28.12 42.08
N GLU A 77 61.16 27.10 42.87
CA GLU A 77 60.83 25.70 42.57
C GLU A 77 59.32 25.46 42.59
N ARG A 78 58.60 26.02 43.56
CA ARG A 78 57.13 25.95 43.60
C ARG A 78 56.48 26.61 42.39
N ILE A 79 57.01 27.75 41.94
CA ILE A 79 56.53 28.43 40.73
C ILE A 79 56.81 27.57 39.50
N ARG A 80 58.01 26.98 39.36
CA ARG A 80 58.33 26.05 38.26
C ARG A 80 57.38 24.85 38.23
N HIS A 81 57.18 24.18 39.37
CA HIS A 81 56.22 23.07 39.45
C HIS A 81 54.77 23.50 39.18
N SER A 82 54.42 24.77 39.41
CA SER A 82 53.11 25.29 38.99
C SER A 82 53.02 25.41 37.47
N PHE A 83 54.06 25.93 36.82
CA PHE A 83 54.13 26.00 35.36
C PHE A 83 54.17 24.61 34.72
N ASP A 84 54.91 23.66 35.29
CA ASP A 84 54.96 22.28 34.79
C ASP A 84 53.56 21.63 34.86
N ARG A 85 52.83 21.83 35.97
CA ARG A 85 51.45 21.33 36.10
C ARG A 85 50.49 22.00 35.10
N MET A 86 50.65 23.30 34.86
CA MET A 86 49.85 24.00 33.85
C MET A 86 50.14 23.47 32.45
N SER A 87 51.41 23.26 32.10
CA SER A 87 51.78 22.65 30.81
C SER A 87 51.17 21.27 30.65
N GLN A 88 51.20 20.43 31.70
CA GLN A 88 50.58 19.10 31.68
C GLN A 88 49.06 19.16 31.49
N THR A 89 48.38 20.13 32.13
CA THR A 89 46.94 20.31 31.92
C THR A 89 46.62 20.80 30.51
N ASP A 90 47.45 21.68 29.96
CA ASP A 90 47.29 22.18 28.59
C ASP A 90 47.46 21.03 27.57
N ASP A 91 48.47 20.18 27.74
CA ASP A 91 48.70 19.00 26.90
C ASP A 91 47.51 18.01 26.98
N LEU A 92 46.93 17.82 28.17
CA LEU A 92 45.75 16.99 28.36
C LEU A 92 44.51 17.59 27.66
N PHE A 93 44.32 18.91 27.77
CA PHE A 93 43.22 19.58 27.07
C PHE A 93 43.38 19.49 25.55
N GLU A 94 44.59 19.65 25.00
CA GLU A 94 44.83 19.48 23.57
C GLU A 94 44.53 18.05 23.10
N PHE A 95 44.94 17.05 23.89
CA PHE A 95 44.64 15.65 23.60
C PHE A 95 43.12 15.38 23.61
N GLU A 96 42.40 15.83 24.65
CA GLU A 96 40.94 15.67 24.73
C GLU A 96 40.23 16.44 23.60
N LEU A 97 40.71 17.62 23.24
CA LEU A 97 40.17 18.39 22.11
C LEU A 97 40.37 17.66 20.78
N ALA A 98 41.55 17.05 20.57
CA ALA A 98 41.83 16.26 19.38
C ALA A 98 40.97 14.99 19.31
N GLU A 99 40.79 14.30 20.44
CA GLU A 99 39.94 13.10 20.52
C GLU A 99 38.47 13.45 20.26
N THR A 100 37.94 14.50 20.90
CA THR A 100 36.57 14.96 20.68
C THR A 100 36.34 15.42 19.24
N SER A 101 37.30 16.15 18.65
CA SER A 101 37.24 16.56 17.23
C SER A 101 37.21 15.36 16.29
N ARG A 102 37.99 14.31 16.58
CA ARG A 102 37.97 13.05 15.83
C ARG A 102 36.62 12.33 15.95
N ILE A 103 36.04 12.29 17.15
CA ILE A 103 34.71 11.70 17.37
C ILE A 103 33.65 12.47 16.57
N VAL A 104 33.66 13.81 16.61
CA VAL A 104 32.73 14.65 15.84
C VAL A 104 32.88 14.38 14.34
N SER A 105 34.11 14.36 13.83
CA SER A 105 34.38 14.08 12.41
C SER A 105 33.85 12.71 11.97
N ASN A 106 33.99 11.69 12.82
CA ASN A 106 33.45 10.35 12.56
C ASN A 106 31.91 10.37 12.53
N LEU A 107 31.27 11.06 13.47
CA LEU A 107 29.81 11.18 13.51
C LEU A 107 29.27 11.93 12.29
N GLU A 108 29.95 12.98 11.84
CA GLU A 108 29.60 13.69 10.61
C GLU A 108 29.72 12.79 9.38
N ALA A 109 30.77 11.98 9.28
CA ALA A 109 30.94 11.01 8.20
C ALA A 109 29.84 9.93 8.19
N GLU A 110 29.48 9.39 9.37
CA GLU A 110 28.38 8.44 9.51
C GLU A 110 27.03 9.08 9.15
N GLN A 111 26.79 10.33 9.56
CA GLN A 111 25.58 11.05 9.22
C GLN A 111 25.47 11.26 7.71
N GLN A 112 26.55 11.64 7.03
CA GLN A 112 26.59 11.79 5.57
C GLN A 112 26.32 10.46 4.86
N TYR A 113 26.94 9.38 5.34
CA TYR A 113 26.73 8.04 4.81
C TYR A 113 25.27 7.58 4.96
N LEU A 114 24.67 7.76 6.15
CA LEU A 114 23.27 7.44 6.39
C LEU A 114 22.34 8.29 5.55
N ALA A 115 22.60 9.59 5.42
CA ALA A 115 21.82 10.47 4.56
C ALA A 115 21.84 9.99 3.10
N HIS A 116 23.01 9.56 2.59
CA HIS A 116 23.13 9.01 1.25
C HIS A 116 22.36 7.69 1.09
N LEU A 117 22.46 6.77 2.06
CA LEU A 117 21.70 5.52 2.06
C LEU A 117 20.18 5.77 2.05
N TYR A 118 19.71 6.68 2.90
CA TYR A 118 18.28 7.02 2.94
C TYR A 118 17.81 7.69 1.65
N ALA A 119 18.61 8.58 1.05
CA ALA A 119 18.29 9.17 -0.25
C ALA A 119 18.15 8.09 -1.33
N ASN A 120 19.10 7.16 -1.40
CA ASN A 120 19.05 6.05 -2.35
C ASN A 120 17.84 5.12 -2.13
N LEU A 121 17.50 4.83 -0.86
CA LEU A 121 16.34 4.02 -0.52
C LEU A 121 15.03 4.72 -0.93
N LEU A 122 14.93 6.01 -0.66
CA LEU A 122 13.77 6.82 -1.06
C LEU A 122 13.65 6.86 -2.59
N ASP A 123 14.73 7.11 -3.32
CA ASP A 123 14.74 7.11 -4.78
C ASP A 123 14.35 5.74 -5.37
N PHE A 124 14.88 4.65 -4.81
CA PHE A 124 14.52 3.30 -5.22
C PHE A 124 13.03 3.02 -4.98
N SER A 125 12.52 3.37 -3.80
CA SER A 125 11.11 3.19 -3.44
C SER A 125 10.19 4.02 -4.34
N ALA A 126 10.57 5.26 -4.64
CA ALA A 126 9.83 6.14 -5.55
C ALA A 126 9.76 5.53 -6.96
N ARG A 127 10.89 5.03 -7.49
CA ARG A 127 10.95 4.35 -8.79
C ARG A 127 10.08 3.08 -8.81
N GLN A 128 10.11 2.29 -7.74
CA GLN A 128 9.26 1.10 -7.59
C GLN A 128 7.77 1.47 -7.65
N ILE A 129 7.36 2.44 -6.84
CA ILE A 129 5.98 2.93 -6.78
C ILE A 129 5.54 3.44 -8.17
N GLN A 130 6.37 4.25 -8.83
CA GLN A 130 6.09 4.75 -10.18
C GLN A 130 5.93 3.62 -11.20
N ARG A 131 6.78 2.58 -11.15
CA ARG A 131 6.65 1.40 -12.02
C ARG A 131 5.33 0.68 -11.78
N PHE A 132 4.93 0.47 -10.53
CA PHE A 132 3.65 -0.15 -10.20
C PHE A 132 2.46 0.66 -10.69
N PHE A 133 2.47 1.98 -10.50
CA PHE A 133 1.41 2.87 -10.99
C PHE A 133 1.32 2.86 -12.51
N ARG A 134 2.44 3.01 -13.23
CA ARG A 134 2.48 2.95 -14.69
C ARG A 134 1.96 1.60 -15.20
N GLY A 135 2.37 0.50 -14.59
CA GLY A 135 1.88 -0.84 -14.92
C GLY A 135 0.38 -1.02 -14.64
N HIS A 136 -0.13 -0.49 -13.53
CA HIS A 136 -1.56 -0.52 -13.20
C HIS A 136 -2.39 0.27 -14.23
N VAL A 137 -1.97 1.50 -14.56
CA VAL A 137 -2.65 2.35 -15.55
C VAL A 137 -2.62 1.68 -16.93
N GLY A 138 -1.47 1.15 -17.36
CA GLY A 138 -1.35 0.43 -18.64
C GLY A 138 -2.30 -0.77 -18.73
N ARG A 139 -2.36 -1.60 -17.69
CA ARG A 139 -3.31 -2.74 -17.63
C ARG A 139 -4.76 -2.29 -17.64
N ARG A 140 -5.10 -1.19 -16.96
CA ARG A 140 -6.46 -0.64 -16.95
C ARG A 140 -6.87 -0.15 -18.34
N LEU A 141 -6.01 0.60 -19.02
CA LEU A 141 -6.25 1.07 -20.39
C LEU A 141 -6.36 -0.09 -21.37
N PHE A 142 -5.51 -1.11 -21.24
CA PHE A 142 -5.60 -2.33 -22.06
C PHE A 142 -6.96 -3.02 -21.92
N ARG A 143 -7.47 -3.19 -20.70
CA ARG A 143 -8.81 -3.76 -20.47
C ARG A 143 -9.91 -2.90 -21.10
N GLN A 144 -9.80 -1.58 -21.04
CA GLN A 144 -10.75 -0.68 -21.71
C GLN A 144 -10.69 -0.84 -23.24
N ALA A 145 -9.49 -0.95 -23.81
CA ALA A 145 -9.32 -1.19 -25.24
C ALA A 145 -9.95 -2.51 -25.69
N LEU A 146 -9.85 -3.58 -24.88
CA LEU A 146 -10.54 -4.84 -25.15
C LEU A 146 -12.07 -4.69 -25.16
N VAL A 147 -12.63 -3.92 -24.23
CA VAL A 147 -14.07 -3.60 -24.20
C VAL A 147 -14.47 -2.85 -25.46
N ILE A 148 -13.70 -1.82 -25.87
CA ILE A 148 -13.96 -1.08 -27.11
C ILE A 148 -13.93 -2.01 -28.33
N ARG A 149 -12.94 -2.91 -28.41
CA ARG A 149 -12.85 -3.91 -29.49
C ARG A 149 -14.07 -4.83 -29.52
N ALA A 150 -14.57 -5.26 -28.35
CA ALA A 150 -15.79 -6.06 -28.25
C ALA A 150 -17.02 -5.26 -28.73
N VAL A 151 -17.16 -4.00 -28.31
CA VAL A 151 -18.24 -3.10 -28.76
C VAL A 151 -18.22 -2.93 -30.27
N LEU A 152 -17.05 -2.71 -30.88
CA LEU A 152 -16.92 -2.57 -32.34
C LEU A 152 -17.32 -3.86 -33.08
N ARG A 153 -17.00 -5.04 -32.53
CA ARG A 153 -17.47 -6.32 -33.09
C ARG A 153 -18.99 -6.43 -33.07
N VAL A 154 -19.61 -6.09 -31.93
CA VAL A 154 -21.08 -6.08 -31.78
C VAL A 154 -21.70 -5.09 -32.75
N GLN A 155 -21.18 -3.87 -32.86
CA GLN A 155 -21.67 -2.86 -33.80
C GLN A 155 -21.58 -3.33 -35.25
N ARG A 156 -20.47 -3.98 -35.65
CA ARG A 156 -20.32 -4.53 -37.00
C ARG A 156 -21.39 -5.58 -37.30
N LYS A 157 -21.63 -6.50 -36.37
CA LYS A 157 -22.70 -7.52 -36.49
C LYS A 157 -24.10 -6.92 -36.49
N PHE A 158 -24.32 -5.88 -35.70
CA PHE A 158 -25.59 -5.17 -35.66
C PHE A 158 -25.88 -4.44 -36.99
N ARG A 159 -24.89 -3.75 -37.56
CA ARG A 159 -25.02 -3.13 -38.90
C ARG A 159 -25.29 -4.16 -39.99
N GLU A 160 -24.58 -5.29 -39.95
CA GLU A 160 -24.80 -6.41 -40.88
C GLU A 160 -26.23 -6.97 -40.77
N PHE A 161 -26.72 -7.17 -39.54
CA PHE A 161 -28.10 -7.60 -39.28
C PHE A 161 -29.13 -6.61 -39.84
N HIS A 162 -28.92 -5.31 -39.61
CA HIS A 162 -29.80 -4.27 -40.14
C HIS A 162 -29.82 -4.25 -41.68
N ARG A 163 -28.66 -4.37 -42.31
CA ARG A 163 -28.54 -4.48 -43.78
C ARG A 163 -29.34 -5.67 -44.32
N ARG A 164 -29.15 -6.87 -43.75
CA ARG A 164 -29.91 -8.07 -44.13
C ARG A 164 -31.41 -7.89 -43.96
N ARG A 165 -31.84 -7.27 -42.85
CA ARG A 165 -33.25 -6.98 -42.58
C ARG A 165 -33.86 -6.02 -43.60
N GLU A 166 -33.11 -4.99 -44.02
CA GLU A 166 -33.52 -4.06 -45.07
C GLU A 166 -33.59 -4.72 -46.44
N GLU A 167 -32.63 -5.58 -46.78
CA GLU A 167 -32.66 -6.42 -47.98
C GLU A 167 -33.89 -7.33 -48.00
N THR A 168 -34.22 -7.98 -46.88
CA THR A 168 -35.46 -8.79 -46.76
C THR A 168 -36.71 -7.93 -46.94
N ARG A 169 -36.77 -6.74 -46.35
CA ARG A 169 -37.90 -5.80 -46.50
C ARG A 169 -38.05 -5.27 -47.92
N THR A 170 -36.94 -5.00 -48.61
CA THR A 170 -36.98 -4.53 -50.01
C THR A 170 -37.42 -5.66 -50.93
N LYS A 171 -36.90 -6.88 -50.75
CA LYS A 171 -37.37 -8.09 -51.45
C LYS A 171 -38.87 -8.33 -51.22
N SER A 172 -39.36 -8.25 -49.98
CA SER A 172 -40.79 -8.42 -49.70
C SER A 172 -41.66 -7.36 -50.36
N ARG A 173 -41.23 -6.08 -50.34
CA ARG A 173 -41.95 -4.99 -51.05
C ARG A 173 -42.05 -5.23 -52.56
N VAL A 174 -40.95 -5.66 -53.20
CA VAL A 174 -40.96 -5.99 -54.64
C VAL A 174 -41.94 -7.13 -54.91
N MET A 175 -41.94 -8.16 -54.07
CA MET A 175 -42.85 -9.29 -54.18
C MET A 175 -44.32 -8.87 -53.99
N TYR A 176 -44.65 -8.10 -52.95
CA TYR A 176 -46.01 -7.59 -52.76
C TYR A 176 -46.49 -6.77 -53.96
N ARG A 177 -45.61 -5.95 -54.56
CA ARG A 177 -45.94 -5.23 -55.80
C ARG A 177 -46.23 -6.19 -56.96
N LYS A 178 -45.47 -7.27 -57.12
CA LYS A 178 -45.72 -8.29 -58.16
C LYS A 178 -47.07 -8.99 -57.96
N VAL A 179 -47.35 -9.46 -56.74
CA VAL A 179 -48.62 -10.12 -56.38
C VAL A 179 -49.79 -9.16 -56.61
N LEU A 180 -49.71 -7.91 -56.12
CA LEU A 180 -50.76 -6.92 -56.31
C LEU A 180 -50.97 -6.52 -57.79
N ARG A 181 -49.92 -6.50 -58.62
CA ARG A 181 -50.07 -6.32 -60.08
C ARG A 181 -50.76 -7.53 -60.71
N GLY A 182 -50.38 -8.74 -60.32
CA GLY A 182 -51.04 -9.97 -60.78
C GLY A 182 -52.53 -9.97 -60.45
N LEU A 183 -52.89 -9.63 -59.21
CA LEU A 183 -54.29 -9.52 -58.77
C LEU A 183 -55.05 -8.40 -59.50
N ARG A 184 -54.44 -7.24 -59.74
CA ARG A 184 -55.05 -6.17 -60.56
C ARG A 184 -55.33 -6.61 -62.00
N GLY A 185 -54.42 -7.40 -62.59
CA GLY A 185 -54.61 -7.97 -63.92
C GLY A 185 -55.77 -8.98 -64.01
N VAL A 186 -56.16 -9.59 -62.88
CA VAL A 186 -57.35 -10.47 -62.79
C VAL A 186 -58.63 -9.65 -62.66
N HIS A 187 -58.60 -8.53 -61.92
CA HIS A 187 -59.79 -7.69 -61.69
C HIS A 187 -60.17 -6.80 -62.89
N GLY A 188 -59.23 -6.51 -63.81
CA GLY A 188 -59.46 -5.65 -64.96
C GLY A 188 -60.13 -6.32 -66.17
N LYS A 189 -60.36 -7.64 -66.12
CA LYS A 189 -61.02 -8.40 -67.19
C LYS A 189 -62.15 -9.19 -66.54
N ASN A 190 -63.38 -8.74 -66.70
CA ASN A 190 -64.54 -9.38 -66.08
C ASN A 190 -64.97 -10.68 -66.80
N ASP A 191 -64.36 -11.00 -67.94
CA ASP A 191 -64.65 -12.19 -68.75
C ASP A 191 -63.42 -13.11 -68.86
N LEU A 192 -62.76 -13.45 -67.73
CA LEU A 192 -61.77 -14.52 -67.77
C LEU A 192 -62.46 -15.87 -67.87
N SER A 193 -62.12 -16.62 -68.93
CA SER A 193 -62.41 -18.05 -69.01
C SER A 193 -61.89 -18.78 -67.76
N HIS A 194 -62.65 -19.77 -67.26
CA HIS A 194 -62.31 -20.53 -66.07
C HIS A 194 -60.90 -21.15 -66.11
N SER A 195 -60.47 -21.59 -67.30
CA SER A 195 -59.11 -22.11 -67.51
C SER A 195 -58.03 -21.05 -67.31
N GLU A 196 -58.24 -19.83 -67.83
CA GLU A 196 -57.30 -18.72 -67.69
C GLU A 196 -57.21 -18.23 -66.23
N LEU A 197 -58.35 -18.26 -65.50
CA LEU A 197 -58.38 -17.96 -64.07
C LEU A 197 -57.56 -18.98 -63.27
N LEU A 198 -57.74 -20.28 -63.54
CA LEU A 198 -56.99 -21.34 -62.88
C LEU A 198 -55.49 -21.26 -63.16
N THR A 199 -55.08 -20.94 -64.39
CA THR A 199 -53.66 -20.74 -64.72
C THR A 199 -53.07 -19.55 -63.97
N ARG A 200 -53.80 -18.44 -63.84
CA ARG A 200 -53.34 -17.24 -63.10
C ARG A 200 -53.32 -17.46 -61.58
N VAL A 201 -54.30 -18.17 -61.03
CA VAL A 201 -54.31 -18.58 -59.62
C VAL A 201 -53.15 -19.54 -59.34
N GLY A 202 -52.91 -20.51 -60.23
CA GLY A 202 -51.77 -21.43 -60.15
C GLY A 202 -50.43 -20.70 -60.19
N HIS A 203 -50.28 -19.71 -61.07
CA HIS A 203 -49.08 -18.87 -61.12
C HIS A 203 -48.90 -18.05 -59.83
N ASN A 204 -49.96 -17.46 -59.28
CA ASN A 204 -49.90 -16.76 -57.99
C ASN A 204 -49.51 -17.71 -56.84
N LEU A 205 -50.02 -18.93 -56.81
CA LEU A 205 -49.66 -19.95 -55.83
C LEU A 205 -48.18 -20.34 -55.96
N GLN A 206 -47.68 -20.48 -57.19
CA GLN A 206 -46.26 -20.79 -57.44
C GLN A 206 -45.35 -19.65 -56.98
N VAL A 207 -45.72 -18.40 -57.23
CA VAL A 207 -45.01 -17.22 -56.73
C VAL A 207 -45.02 -17.18 -55.20
N GLU A 208 -46.12 -17.56 -54.55
CA GLU A 208 -46.21 -17.66 -53.10
C GLU A 208 -45.35 -18.80 -52.53
N SER A 209 -45.34 -19.97 -53.17
CA SER A 209 -44.48 -21.10 -52.79
C SER A 209 -42.99 -20.74 -52.91
N GLN A 210 -42.59 -20.09 -54.01
CA GLN A 210 -41.23 -19.57 -54.18
C GLN A 210 -40.89 -18.51 -53.13
N TRP A 211 -41.87 -17.67 -52.74
CA TRP A 211 -41.68 -16.69 -51.66
C TRP A 211 -41.42 -17.36 -50.31
N ARG A 212 -42.18 -18.38 -49.93
CA ARG A 212 -41.97 -19.11 -48.66
C ARG A 212 -40.59 -19.78 -48.63
N LYS A 213 -40.19 -20.43 -49.74
CA LYS A 213 -38.87 -21.02 -49.90
C LYS A 213 -37.74 -19.99 -49.79
N ALA A 214 -37.86 -18.85 -50.47
CA ALA A 214 -36.86 -17.78 -50.41
C ALA A 214 -36.75 -17.09 -49.03
N MET A 215 -37.82 -17.15 -48.23
CA MET A 215 -37.87 -16.60 -46.86
C MET A 215 -37.49 -17.62 -45.78
N GLY A 216 -37.22 -18.88 -46.15
CA GLY A 216 -36.92 -19.96 -45.21
C GLY A 216 -38.11 -20.37 -44.34
N VAL A 217 -39.34 -20.06 -44.77
CA VAL A 217 -40.58 -20.50 -44.12
C VAL A 217 -40.91 -21.87 -44.71
N GLY A 218 -40.68 -22.94 -43.94
CA GLY A 218 -40.91 -24.32 -44.40
C GLY A 218 -42.37 -24.58 -44.78
N ASP A 219 -42.60 -25.54 -45.69
CA ASP A 219 -43.89 -25.88 -46.32
C ASP A 219 -44.97 -26.48 -45.37
N THR A 220 -44.77 -26.41 -44.06
CA THR A 220 -45.57 -27.13 -43.04
C THR A 220 -46.97 -26.57 -42.80
N GLU A 221 -47.37 -25.46 -43.42
CA GLU A 221 -48.73 -24.90 -43.30
C GLU A 221 -49.61 -25.21 -44.54
N SER A 222 -49.09 -25.93 -45.54
CA SER A 222 -49.80 -26.22 -46.81
C SER A 222 -50.67 -27.48 -46.82
N ASP A 223 -50.74 -28.23 -45.72
CA ASP A 223 -51.60 -29.43 -45.64
C ASP A 223 -53.10 -29.10 -45.68
N PHE A 224 -53.51 -27.89 -45.31
CA PHE A 224 -54.93 -27.53 -45.34
C PHE A 224 -55.49 -27.39 -46.77
N ILE A 225 -54.72 -26.78 -47.68
CA ILE A 225 -55.17 -26.60 -49.08
C ILE A 225 -54.95 -27.87 -49.88
N THR A 226 -53.86 -28.59 -49.65
CA THR A 226 -53.63 -29.90 -50.30
C THR A 226 -54.69 -30.93 -49.86
N ALA A 227 -55.14 -30.90 -48.60
CA ALA A 227 -56.26 -31.71 -48.12
C ALA A 227 -57.62 -31.32 -48.73
N LEU A 228 -57.88 -30.03 -48.96
CA LEU A 228 -59.10 -29.55 -49.61
C LEU A 228 -59.21 -30.00 -51.07
N TYR A 229 -58.09 -30.08 -51.80
CA TYR A 229 -58.08 -30.53 -53.20
C TYR A 229 -57.99 -32.06 -53.37
N ARG A 230 -57.44 -32.81 -52.40
CA ARG A 230 -57.48 -34.29 -52.41
C ARG A 230 -58.88 -34.88 -52.30
N LYS A 231 -59.83 -34.15 -51.69
CA LYS A 231 -61.21 -34.63 -51.50
C LYS A 231 -62.08 -34.60 -52.76
N LYS A 232 -61.63 -33.91 -53.83
CA LYS A 232 -62.39 -33.75 -55.08
C LYS A 232 -62.04 -34.77 -56.16
N SER A 233 -61.03 -35.62 -55.95
CA SER A 233 -60.55 -36.63 -56.90
C SER A 233 -60.97 -38.08 -56.57
N LEU A 234 -61.98 -38.29 -55.72
CA LEU A 234 -62.56 -39.61 -55.46
C LEU A 234 -63.74 -39.87 -56.42
N LEU A 235 -63.42 -40.10 -57.70
CA LEU A 235 -64.29 -40.83 -58.64
C LEU A 235 -63.49 -42.03 -59.16
N PRO A 236 -64.06 -43.25 -59.16
CA PRO A 236 -63.29 -44.47 -59.37
C PRO A 236 -63.19 -44.79 -60.87
N GLN A 237 -62.00 -45.13 -61.37
CA GLN A 237 -61.73 -45.87 -62.62
C GLN A 237 -60.22 -46.25 -62.68
N PRO A 238 -59.81 -47.25 -63.49
CA PRO A 238 -59.70 -48.66 -63.10
C PRO A 238 -58.23 -49.13 -63.03
N LYS A 239 -58.03 -50.36 -62.50
CA LYS A 239 -56.73 -51.05 -62.42
C LYS A 239 -56.01 -51.12 -63.78
N PRO A 240 -54.68 -50.96 -63.78
CA PRO A 240 -53.82 -51.77 -64.65
C PRO A 240 -52.82 -52.64 -63.87
N ALA A 241 -52.44 -53.69 -64.57
CA ALA A 241 -51.71 -54.89 -64.18
C ALA A 241 -50.35 -54.70 -63.48
N SER A 242 -50.03 -55.68 -62.63
CA SER A 242 -48.69 -56.03 -62.16
C SER A 242 -47.74 -56.34 -63.32
N PRO A 243 -46.43 -56.06 -63.17
CA PRO A 243 -45.51 -57.20 -63.20
C PRO A 243 -44.26 -57.10 -62.29
N ILE A 244 -43.98 -58.26 -61.68
CA ILE A 244 -42.68 -58.96 -61.55
C ILE A 244 -41.64 -58.45 -60.53
N GLU A 245 -41.42 -59.31 -59.54
CA GLU A 245 -40.30 -59.34 -58.59
C GLU A 245 -39.08 -60.06 -59.21
N THR A 246 -37.87 -59.52 -58.94
CA THR A 246 -36.58 -60.20 -58.73
C THR A 246 -35.66 -59.15 -58.07
N THR A 247 -35.28 -59.25 -56.79
CA THR A 247 -34.04 -59.87 -56.23
C THR A 247 -32.76 -59.41 -56.96
N GLU A 248 -31.63 -59.10 -56.37
CA GLU A 248 -31.08 -58.97 -55.00
C GLU A 248 -29.72 -58.27 -55.23
N ASP A 249 -29.20 -57.62 -54.18
CA ASP A 249 -27.79 -57.41 -53.84
C ASP A 249 -26.73 -57.08 -54.91
N GLU A 250 -26.04 -55.95 -54.74
CA GLU A 250 -24.58 -55.94 -54.63
C GLU A 250 -24.06 -54.62 -54.01
N LYS A 251 -23.30 -54.80 -52.92
CA LYS A 251 -22.39 -53.83 -52.31
C LYS A 251 -21.06 -53.97 -53.04
N GLU A 252 -20.34 -52.88 -53.33
CA GLU A 252 -19.01 -52.57 -52.76
C GLU A 252 -18.28 -51.41 -53.46
N LEU A 253 -17.62 -50.60 -52.61
CA LEU A 253 -16.25 -50.06 -52.75
C LEU A 253 -15.85 -49.22 -53.98
N VAL A 254 -15.63 -47.90 -53.77
CA VAL A 254 -14.57 -47.08 -54.40
C VAL A 254 -14.27 -45.93 -53.41
N GLU A 255 -13.19 -45.95 -52.65
CA GLU A 255 -11.80 -45.56 -52.99
C GLU A 255 -11.54 -44.05 -52.94
N THR A 256 -10.45 -43.75 -52.25
CA THR A 256 -9.88 -42.48 -51.81
C THR A 256 -9.39 -41.57 -52.94
N VAL A 257 -9.55 -40.25 -52.78
CA VAL A 257 -8.61 -39.26 -53.35
C VAL A 257 -8.42 -38.11 -52.35
N THR A 258 -7.21 -38.06 -51.80
CA THR A 258 -6.58 -36.88 -51.20
C THR A 258 -6.05 -35.97 -52.31
N ALA A 259 -6.18 -34.66 -52.14
CA ALA A 259 -5.34 -33.68 -52.83
C ALA A 259 -5.11 -32.49 -51.89
N ASP A 260 -3.82 -32.23 -51.67
CA ASP A 260 -3.23 -31.15 -50.91
C ASP A 260 -3.26 -29.81 -51.68
N ASP A 261 -2.72 -28.79 -51.00
CA ASP A 261 -2.22 -27.50 -51.48
C ASP A 261 -3.20 -26.33 -51.66
N ASP A 262 -3.13 -25.36 -50.74
CA ASP A 262 -2.30 -24.19 -51.06
C ASP A 262 -1.92 -23.37 -49.81
N ALA A 263 -0.62 -23.08 -49.78
CA ALA A 263 0.11 -22.34 -48.78
C ALA A 263 -0.08 -20.82 -48.91
N LEU A 264 -0.06 -20.11 -47.79
CA LEU A 264 0.49 -18.75 -47.74
C LEU A 264 1.25 -18.57 -46.41
N GLY A 265 2.57 -18.56 -46.54
CA GLY A 265 3.52 -18.23 -45.50
C GLY A 265 3.54 -16.74 -45.17
N PHE A 266 3.96 -16.45 -43.95
CA PHE A 266 4.54 -15.16 -43.57
C PHE A 266 5.63 -15.47 -42.53
N GLU A 267 6.87 -15.49 -43.01
CA GLU A 267 8.07 -15.43 -42.18
C GLU A 267 8.39 -13.98 -41.84
N ASP A 268 8.99 -13.79 -40.66
CA ASP A 268 9.96 -12.75 -40.25
C ASP A 268 10.14 -12.97 -38.73
N ASN A 269 11.13 -13.72 -38.23
CA ASN A 269 12.59 -13.51 -38.18
C ASN A 269 13.06 -12.65 -36.96
N GLU A 270 14.14 -13.13 -36.34
CA GLU A 270 15.03 -12.55 -35.30
C GLU A 270 14.49 -12.36 -33.86
N GLY A 271 15.21 -12.60 -32.77
CA GLY A 271 16.58 -13.03 -32.48
C GLY A 271 16.64 -13.37 -30.97
N ASP A 272 17.35 -14.43 -30.58
CA ASP A 272 18.66 -14.38 -29.93
C ASP A 272 18.68 -13.93 -28.44
N VAL A 273 19.62 -14.51 -27.71
CA VAL A 273 20.10 -14.22 -26.34
C VAL A 273 19.56 -15.09 -25.20
N ASP A 274 20.31 -16.18 -25.02
CA ASP A 274 20.72 -16.84 -23.79
C ASP A 274 20.73 -15.96 -22.51
N THR A 275 20.15 -16.47 -21.42
CA THR A 275 20.78 -16.52 -20.08
C THR A 275 19.85 -17.13 -19.03
N GLY A 276 20.40 -18.05 -18.24
CA GLY A 276 20.26 -17.95 -16.79
C GLY A 276 19.12 -18.72 -16.14
N ASP A 277 19.36 -20.02 -16.01
CA ASP A 277 19.07 -20.84 -14.83
C ASP A 277 18.54 -20.09 -13.58
N ARG A 278 17.24 -20.21 -13.29
CA ARG A 278 16.67 -20.03 -11.94
C ARG A 278 15.49 -20.98 -11.72
N ASN A 279 15.85 -22.13 -11.18
CA ASN A 279 15.12 -22.94 -10.22
C ASN A 279 13.97 -22.17 -9.51
N SER A 280 12.75 -22.34 -10.01
CA SER A 280 11.55 -21.98 -9.26
C SER A 280 10.62 -23.17 -9.30
N SER A 281 10.33 -23.73 -8.11
CA SER A 281 9.35 -24.77 -7.92
C SER A 281 8.00 -24.33 -8.49
N GLN A 282 7.74 -24.70 -9.74
CA GLN A 282 6.41 -24.64 -10.32
C GLN A 282 5.55 -25.66 -9.59
N ARG A 283 4.85 -25.21 -8.55
CA ARG A 283 3.59 -25.85 -8.14
C ARG A 283 2.69 -25.81 -9.38
N LYS A 284 2.61 -26.95 -10.07
CA LYS A 284 1.71 -27.17 -11.20
C LYS A 284 0.28 -27.10 -10.65
N ILE A 285 -0.28 -25.90 -10.60
CA ILE A 285 -1.72 -25.72 -10.37
C ILE A 285 -2.39 -26.26 -11.63
N VAL A 286 -2.83 -27.51 -11.55
CA VAL A 286 -3.71 -28.12 -12.54
C VAL A 286 -5.05 -27.41 -12.43
N ILE A 287 -5.23 -26.33 -13.18
CA ILE A 287 -6.55 -25.76 -13.44
C ILE A 287 -7.26 -26.77 -14.34
N VAL A 288 -7.96 -27.71 -13.71
CA VAL A 288 -8.94 -28.57 -14.39
C VAL A 288 -10.03 -27.64 -14.91
N ALA A 289 -9.95 -27.27 -16.18
CA ALA A 289 -11.05 -26.60 -16.85
C ALA A 289 -12.31 -27.47 -16.69
N PRO A 290 -13.44 -26.93 -16.22
CA PRO A 290 -14.67 -27.69 -16.12
C PRO A 290 -14.99 -28.22 -17.52
N ARG A 291 -15.01 -29.56 -17.66
CA ARG A 291 -15.46 -30.25 -18.88
C ARG A 291 -16.74 -29.58 -19.35
N PRO A 292 -16.85 -29.15 -20.62
CA PRO A 292 -18.11 -28.67 -21.15
C PRO A 292 -19.13 -29.80 -20.98
N ARG A 293 -20.11 -29.59 -20.08
CA ARG A 293 -21.29 -30.46 -19.99
C ARG A 293 -21.88 -30.52 -21.39
N LYS A 294 -21.79 -31.68 -22.04
CA LYS A 294 -22.57 -32.02 -23.24
C LYS A 294 -24.01 -31.62 -22.92
N GLN A 295 -24.47 -30.55 -23.54
CA GLN A 295 -25.88 -30.19 -23.47
C GLN A 295 -26.66 -31.37 -24.06
N PRO A 296 -27.68 -31.90 -23.37
CA PRO A 296 -28.54 -32.90 -23.97
C PRO A 296 -29.12 -32.31 -25.25
N ALA A 297 -29.07 -33.09 -26.33
CA ALA A 297 -29.59 -32.74 -27.64
C ALA A 297 -30.94 -32.04 -27.49
N ALA A 298 -31.04 -30.85 -28.07
CA ALA A 298 -32.23 -30.02 -28.03
C ALA A 298 -33.41 -30.81 -28.60
N VAL A 299 -34.23 -31.37 -27.71
CA VAL A 299 -35.60 -31.78 -28.01
C VAL A 299 -36.27 -30.53 -28.56
N LYS A 300 -36.50 -30.52 -29.88
CA LYS A 300 -37.23 -29.47 -30.60
C LYS A 300 -38.65 -29.42 -30.05
N LYS A 301 -38.85 -28.65 -28.97
CA LYS A 301 -40.18 -28.29 -28.49
C LYS A 301 -40.83 -27.48 -29.60
N ALA A 302 -41.86 -28.05 -30.21
CA ALA A 302 -42.71 -27.39 -31.18
C ALA A 302 -43.05 -25.99 -30.68
N ALA A 303 -42.81 -24.98 -31.51
CA ALA A 303 -43.07 -23.59 -31.21
C ALA A 303 -44.59 -23.38 -31.05
N THR A 304 -45.11 -23.65 -29.86
CA THR A 304 -46.45 -23.27 -29.46
C THR A 304 -46.48 -21.75 -29.52
N ARG A 305 -47.19 -21.20 -30.51
CA ARG A 305 -47.36 -19.75 -30.68
C ARG A 305 -48.02 -19.21 -29.41
N PHE A 306 -47.24 -18.62 -28.52
CA PHE A 306 -47.75 -18.01 -27.30
C PHE A 306 -48.76 -16.92 -27.68
N SER A 307 -49.96 -16.98 -27.09
CA SER A 307 -50.97 -15.94 -27.26
C SER A 307 -50.37 -14.58 -26.87
N ARG A 308 -50.79 -13.51 -27.57
CA ARG A 308 -50.36 -12.13 -27.31
C ARG A 308 -50.52 -11.74 -25.84
N GLU A 309 -51.53 -12.28 -25.16
CA GLU A 309 -51.77 -12.09 -23.73
C GLU A 309 -50.75 -12.82 -22.86
N GLN A 310 -50.39 -14.05 -23.21
CA GLN A 310 -49.33 -14.81 -22.52
C GLN A 310 -47.97 -14.13 -22.65
N LEU A 311 -47.69 -13.51 -23.79
CA LEU A 311 -46.46 -12.72 -24.00
C LEU A 311 -46.44 -11.48 -23.10
N ARG A 312 -47.54 -10.73 -23.02
CA ARG A 312 -47.68 -9.57 -22.12
C ARG A 312 -47.55 -9.97 -20.65
N HIS A 313 -48.17 -11.09 -20.26
CA HIS A 313 -48.06 -11.62 -18.91
C HIS A 313 -46.61 -12.00 -18.57
N ARG A 314 -45.90 -12.70 -19.45
CA ARG A 314 -44.46 -13.03 -19.27
C ARG A 314 -43.59 -11.79 -19.19
N GLN A 315 -43.87 -10.76 -19.99
CA GLN A 315 -43.15 -9.49 -19.93
C GLN A 315 -43.34 -8.80 -18.58
N ARG A 316 -44.58 -8.74 -18.05
CA ARG A 316 -44.87 -8.18 -16.71
C ARG A 316 -44.14 -8.95 -15.61
N MET A 317 -44.18 -10.27 -15.66
CA MET A 317 -43.47 -11.12 -14.70
C MET A 317 -41.96 -10.93 -14.77
N TYR A 318 -41.39 -10.77 -15.97
CA TYR A 318 -39.97 -10.49 -16.14
C TYR A 318 -39.59 -9.11 -15.55
N THR A 319 -40.35 -8.06 -15.85
CA THR A 319 -40.11 -6.72 -15.30
C THR A 319 -40.22 -6.72 -13.77
N GLN A 320 -41.19 -7.45 -13.22
CA GLN A 320 -41.37 -7.57 -11.77
C GLN A 320 -40.19 -8.31 -11.12
N ARG A 321 -39.69 -9.38 -11.75
CA ARG A 321 -38.49 -10.11 -11.29
C ARG A 321 -37.24 -9.23 -11.32
N VAL A 322 -37.02 -8.49 -12.41
CA VAL A 322 -35.88 -7.56 -12.51
C VAL A 322 -35.96 -6.47 -11.46
N HIS A 323 -37.15 -5.92 -11.22
CA HIS A 323 -37.34 -4.92 -10.16
C HIS A 323 -37.04 -5.51 -8.77
N ALA A 324 -37.57 -6.70 -8.47
CA ALA A 324 -37.32 -7.39 -7.20
C ALA A 324 -35.83 -7.78 -7.02
N GLU A 325 -35.13 -8.09 -8.10
CA GLU A 325 -33.69 -8.38 -8.04
C GLU A 325 -32.88 -7.09 -7.82
N ASN A 326 -33.25 -5.99 -8.48
CA ASN A 326 -32.62 -4.69 -8.27
C ASN A 326 -32.83 -4.18 -6.84
N THR A 327 -34.03 -4.32 -6.26
CA THR A 327 -34.26 -3.94 -4.85
C THR A 327 -33.41 -4.77 -3.89
N LYS A 328 -33.25 -6.07 -4.15
CA LYS A 328 -32.33 -6.93 -3.38
C LYS A 328 -30.87 -6.48 -3.49
N ARG A 329 -30.41 -6.10 -4.68
CA ARG A 329 -29.04 -5.58 -4.88
C ARG A 329 -28.81 -4.26 -4.15
N VAL A 330 -29.78 -3.35 -4.19
CA VAL A 330 -29.72 -2.08 -3.45
C VAL A 330 -29.70 -2.32 -1.95
N ALA A 331 -30.56 -3.20 -1.44
CA ALA A 331 -30.57 -3.57 -0.03
C ALA A 331 -29.25 -4.23 0.42
N ALA A 332 -28.70 -5.14 -0.38
CA ALA A 332 -27.41 -5.76 -0.10
C ALA A 332 -26.26 -4.72 -0.06
N HIS A 333 -26.27 -3.75 -0.98
CA HIS A 333 -25.28 -2.67 -0.99
C HIS A 333 -25.40 -1.77 0.24
N ALA A 334 -26.62 -1.48 0.69
CA ALA A 334 -26.85 -0.73 1.92
C ALA A 334 -26.26 -1.45 3.15
N VAL A 335 -26.48 -2.76 3.28
CA VAL A 335 -25.91 -3.57 4.37
C VAL A 335 -24.37 -3.57 4.35
N VAL A 336 -23.75 -3.62 3.17
CA VAL A 336 -22.29 -3.54 3.04
C VAL A 336 -21.76 -2.17 3.48
N LEU A 337 -22.44 -1.08 3.08
CA LEU A 337 -22.08 0.26 3.51
C LEU A 337 -22.22 0.44 5.03
N ASP A 338 -23.27 -0.10 5.63
CA ASP A 338 -23.47 0.01 7.08
C ASP A 338 -22.41 -0.79 7.85
N ARG A 339 -22.05 -1.99 7.39
CA ARG A 339 -20.91 -2.74 7.95
C ARG A 339 -19.60 -1.98 7.84
N GLN A 340 -19.38 -1.27 6.73
CA GLN A 340 -18.18 -0.47 6.55
C GLN A 340 -18.15 0.70 7.54
N ARG A 341 -19.27 1.39 7.74
CA ARG A 341 -19.41 2.45 8.74
C ARG A 341 -19.19 1.94 10.17
N GLU A 342 -19.69 0.75 10.49
CA GLU A 342 -19.48 0.13 11.81
C GLU A 342 -18.00 -0.23 12.03
N ALA A 343 -17.33 -0.78 11.00
CA ALA A 343 -15.90 -1.04 11.05
C ALA A 343 -15.08 0.25 11.25
N ASP A 344 -15.46 1.33 10.57
CA ASP A 344 -14.81 2.64 10.74
C ASP A 344 -15.00 3.19 12.16
N ARG A 345 -16.21 3.08 12.74
CA ARG A 345 -16.47 3.47 14.14
C ARG A 345 -15.63 2.65 15.14
N GLN A 346 -15.47 1.35 14.89
CA GLN A 346 -14.63 0.49 15.74
C GLN A 346 -13.15 0.87 15.63
N ALA A 347 -12.66 1.16 14.42
CA ALA A 347 -11.30 1.62 14.21
C ALA A 347 -11.03 2.97 14.89
N GLU A 348 -11.98 3.91 14.83
CA GLU A 348 -11.88 5.18 15.55
C GLU A 348 -11.88 4.99 17.07
N ALA A 349 -12.73 4.10 17.59
CA ALA A 349 -12.75 3.79 19.02
C ALA A 349 -11.43 3.18 19.50
N GLN A 350 -10.80 2.31 18.71
CA GLN A 350 -9.48 1.76 19.00
C GLN A 350 -8.39 2.84 18.99
N ARG A 351 -8.43 3.75 18.01
CA ARG A 351 -7.49 4.89 17.97
C ARG A 351 -7.61 5.77 19.21
N LYS A 352 -8.83 6.08 19.63
CA LYS A 352 -9.07 6.87 20.86
C LYS A 352 -8.54 6.17 22.10
N ARG A 353 -8.74 4.85 22.23
CA ARG A 353 -8.17 4.06 23.35
C ARG A 353 -6.65 4.13 23.39
N LEU A 354 -5.99 3.93 22.25
CA LEU A 354 -4.53 4.01 22.15
C LEU A 354 -4.01 5.43 22.46
N GLU A 355 -4.74 6.47 22.03
CA GLU A 355 -4.39 7.86 22.33
C GLU A 355 -4.56 8.19 23.82
N GLU A 356 -5.62 7.69 24.46
CA GLU A 356 -5.84 7.80 25.90
C GLU A 356 -4.75 7.06 26.70
N GLU A 357 -4.39 5.84 26.31
CA GLU A 357 -3.28 5.09 26.93
C GLU A 357 -1.96 5.85 26.82
N LEU A 358 -1.65 6.41 25.65
CA LEU A 358 -0.43 7.19 25.43
C LEU A 358 -0.46 8.49 26.25
N ARG A 359 -1.64 9.12 26.39
CA ARG A 359 -1.82 10.29 27.26
C ARG A 359 -1.60 9.94 28.73
N LEU A 360 -2.10 8.81 29.20
CA LEU A 360 -1.87 8.33 30.57
C LEU A 360 -0.38 8.04 30.81
N GLN A 361 0.31 7.40 29.86
CA GLN A 361 1.76 7.17 29.94
C GLN A 361 2.54 8.49 30.03
N ARG A 362 2.16 9.52 29.27
CA ARG A 362 2.80 10.85 29.38
C ARG A 362 2.60 11.47 30.76
N VAL A 363 1.40 11.35 31.34
CA VAL A 363 1.13 11.85 32.69
C VAL A 363 1.93 11.08 33.74
N GLN A 364 2.00 9.75 33.62
CA GLN A 364 2.82 8.92 34.52
C GLN A 364 4.31 9.27 34.42
N ASN A 365 4.84 9.45 33.21
CA ASN A 365 6.23 9.89 33.01
C ASN A 365 6.48 11.30 33.57
N ALA A 366 5.52 12.21 33.43
CA ALA A 366 5.64 13.55 34.02
C ALA A 366 5.61 13.51 35.56
N GLN A 367 4.79 12.63 36.15
CA GLN A 367 4.75 12.41 37.60
C GLN A 367 6.04 11.78 38.12
N SER A 368 6.58 10.75 37.44
CA SER A 368 7.85 10.13 37.85
C SER A 368 9.03 11.10 37.77
N LEU A 369 9.08 11.93 36.73
CA LEU A 369 10.08 13.01 36.63
C LEU A 369 9.94 14.02 37.76
N ARG A 370 8.72 14.38 38.14
CA ARG A 370 8.48 15.28 39.27
C ARG A 370 8.93 14.67 40.59
N GLU A 371 8.59 13.42 40.86
CA GLU A 371 9.04 12.69 42.06
C GLU A 371 10.57 12.58 42.12
N ASP A 372 11.23 12.32 40.98
CA ASP A 372 12.69 12.25 40.90
C ASP A 372 13.35 13.60 41.18
N LEU A 373 12.76 14.70 40.69
CA LEU A 373 13.23 16.05 41.02
C LEU A 373 13.01 16.40 42.49
N GLU A 374 11.87 16.01 43.07
CA GLU A 374 11.58 16.19 44.49
C GLU A 374 12.56 15.38 45.36
N ARG A 375 12.85 14.12 45.00
CA ARG A 375 13.87 13.29 45.67
C ARG A 375 15.25 13.91 45.59
N ARG A 376 15.69 14.37 44.42
CA ARG A 376 16.97 15.05 44.25
C ARG A 376 17.04 16.36 45.04
N GLY A 377 15.95 17.12 45.08
CA GLY A 377 15.85 18.35 45.87
C GLY A 377 15.97 18.09 47.37
N LEU A 378 15.25 17.09 47.89
CA LEU A 378 15.35 16.66 49.29
C LEU A 378 16.75 16.14 49.64
N GLN A 379 17.38 15.40 48.73
CA GLN A 379 18.75 14.94 48.91
C GLN A 379 19.73 16.11 48.98
N ALA A 380 19.62 17.08 48.07
CA ALA A 380 20.44 18.29 48.08
C ALA A 380 20.27 19.09 49.40
N ILE A 381 19.05 19.19 49.92
CA ILE A 381 18.79 19.84 51.21
C ILE A 381 19.47 19.08 52.36
N ARG A 382 19.38 17.74 52.39
CA ARG A 382 20.06 16.90 53.40
C ARG A 382 21.58 17.09 53.32
N ASP A 383 22.15 17.07 52.13
CA ASP A 383 23.59 17.27 51.92
C ASP A 383 24.03 18.66 52.39
N LEU A 384 23.18 19.68 52.21
CA LEU A 384 23.45 21.06 52.67
C LEU A 384 23.40 21.16 54.20
N HIS A 385 22.42 20.51 54.85
CA HIS A 385 22.37 20.41 56.30
C HIS A 385 23.57 19.67 56.86
N GLN A 386 23.95 18.54 56.26
CA GLN A 386 25.11 17.77 56.70
C GLN A 386 26.41 18.56 56.56
N LYS A 387 26.57 19.32 55.47
CA LYS A 387 27.71 20.25 55.30
C LYS A 387 27.72 21.34 56.37
N LYS A 388 26.58 21.93 56.70
CA LYS A 388 26.48 22.91 57.80
C LYS A 388 26.84 22.30 59.15
N ASP A 389 26.35 21.11 59.45
CA ASP A 389 26.68 20.43 60.72
C ASP A 389 28.18 20.12 60.80
N ASP A 390 28.79 19.71 59.68
CA ASP A 390 30.24 19.48 59.61
C ASP A 390 31.06 20.77 59.72
N GLU A 391 30.56 21.89 59.20
CA GLU A 391 31.15 23.22 59.41
C GLU A 391 31.08 23.64 60.88
N VAL A 392 29.92 23.49 61.53
CA VAL A 392 29.74 23.78 62.96
C VAL A 392 30.69 22.92 63.80
N ARG A 393 30.79 21.61 63.51
CA ARG A 393 31.77 20.73 64.20
C ARG A 393 33.22 21.18 64.00
N LYS A 394 33.58 21.67 62.81
CA LYS A 394 34.93 22.21 62.55
C LYS A 394 35.16 23.49 63.34
N GLU A 395 34.18 24.39 63.39
CA GLU A 395 34.24 25.62 64.20
C GLU A 395 34.36 25.29 65.70
N GLU A 396 33.59 24.33 66.21
CA GLU A 396 33.71 23.84 67.60
C GLU A 396 35.09 23.24 67.87
N GLN A 397 35.67 22.48 66.93
CA GLN A 397 37.04 21.98 67.09
C GLN A 397 38.06 23.11 67.10
N VAL A 398 37.88 24.16 66.29
CA VAL A 398 38.74 25.34 66.26
C VAL A 398 38.61 26.14 67.57
N THR A 399 37.39 26.39 68.06
CA THR A 399 37.17 27.09 69.33
C THR A 399 37.73 26.30 70.51
N ASN A 400 37.57 24.98 70.53
CA ASN A 400 38.19 24.10 71.53
C ASN A 400 39.72 24.14 71.48
N ARG A 401 40.33 24.15 70.30
CA ARG A 401 41.80 24.32 70.14
C ARG A 401 42.26 25.68 70.65
N ILE A 402 41.52 26.74 70.36
CA ILE A 402 41.82 28.10 70.85
C ILE A 402 41.67 28.14 72.39
N ALA A 403 40.62 27.54 72.95
CA ALA A 403 40.43 27.47 74.40
C ALA A 403 41.53 26.67 75.09
N GLN A 404 41.96 25.53 74.51
CA GLN A 404 43.13 24.79 74.98
C GLN A 404 44.42 25.58 74.89
N ALA A 405 44.65 26.30 73.78
CA ALA A 405 45.82 27.15 73.62
C ALA A 405 45.82 28.30 74.65
N LYS A 406 44.67 28.94 74.89
CA LYS A 406 44.51 29.94 75.96
C LYS A 406 44.78 29.36 77.35
N LYS A 407 44.32 28.14 77.65
CA LYS A 407 44.66 27.44 78.90
C LYS A 407 46.16 27.17 79.02
N LYS A 408 46.81 26.71 77.96
CA LYS A 408 48.27 26.47 77.95
C LYS A 408 49.06 27.76 78.15
N ILE A 409 48.67 28.83 77.44
CA ILE A 409 49.27 30.16 77.63
C ILE A 409 49.03 30.66 79.04
N ALA A 410 47.84 30.50 79.61
CA ALA A 410 47.59 30.90 81.00
C ALA A 410 48.48 30.12 81.98
N VAL A 411 48.72 28.83 81.74
CA VAL A 411 49.63 28.00 82.56
C VAL A 411 51.11 28.41 82.37
N GLU A 412 51.53 28.73 81.15
CA GLU A 412 52.91 29.18 80.84
C GLU A 412 53.19 30.63 81.27
N VAL A 413 52.22 31.54 81.15
CA VAL A 413 52.29 32.93 81.63
C VAL A 413 52.14 32.99 83.16
N LEU A 414 51.55 31.96 83.78
CA LEU A 414 51.64 31.72 85.22
C LEU A 414 52.95 31.03 85.64
N SER A 415 53.94 30.86 84.74
CA SER A 415 55.25 30.32 85.12
C SER A 415 56.22 31.40 85.57
N GLY A 416 56.89 31.10 86.68
CA GLY A 416 58.04 31.82 87.21
C GLY A 416 57.78 32.49 88.56
N GLN A 417 56.99 33.56 88.56
CA GLN A 417 56.96 34.50 89.70
C GLN A 417 55.85 34.20 90.73
N THR A 418 54.68 33.69 90.31
CA THR A 418 53.54 33.41 91.22
C THR A 418 53.56 32.01 91.84
N GLN A 419 54.10 31.00 91.16
CA GLN A 419 54.28 29.66 91.75
C GLN A 419 55.32 29.64 92.89
N ARG A 420 56.31 30.55 92.88
CA ARG A 420 57.26 30.71 94.00
C ARG A 420 56.67 31.45 95.21
N ILE A 421 55.62 32.25 95.03
CA ILE A 421 54.95 32.97 96.11
C ILE A 421 53.89 32.07 96.78
N LEU A 422 53.17 31.25 96.02
CA LEU A 422 52.18 30.31 96.57
C LEU A 422 52.82 29.10 97.29
N ALA A 423 53.99 28.63 96.87
CA ALA A 423 54.74 27.61 97.60
C ALA A 423 55.37 28.10 98.92
N ARG A 424 55.42 29.43 99.15
CA ARG A 424 55.99 30.04 100.37
C ARG A 424 54.94 30.33 101.46
N ASN A 425 53.64 30.27 101.14
CA ASN A 425 52.54 30.61 102.07
C ASN A 425 51.61 29.43 102.42
N GLY A 426 51.94 28.19 102.03
CA GLY A 426 51.13 26.98 102.33
C GLY A 426 51.63 26.14 103.52
N GLY A 427 52.63 26.61 104.26
CA GLY A 427 53.14 25.95 105.47
C GLY A 427 52.74 26.71 106.72
N SER A 428 51.54 26.47 107.22
CA SER A 428 51.09 26.78 108.59
C SER A 428 49.95 25.83 108.94
#